data_AF-A0AAU4QHQ3-F1
#
_entry.id   AF-A0AAU4QHQ3-F1
#
_cell.length_a   1.000
_cell.length_b   1.000
_cell.length_c   1.000
_cell.angle_alpha   90.00
_cell.angle_beta   90.00
_cell.angle_gamma   90.00
#
_symmetry.space_group_name_H-M   'P 1'
#
loop_
_entity.id
_entity.type
_entity.pdbx_description
1 polymer ?
#
loop_
_entity_poly.entity_id
_entity_poly.type
_entity_poly.pdbx_seq_one_letter_code
_entity_poly.pdbx_strand_id
1 'polypeptide(L)'
;MPAGPRTIVGDVYRRGGIHDPLLRRGFEVCRRATRDTGEIEYATSLLLPPPLRLATWALYGAVRAVDDLADATDGSAEDRARRLEAWISAFDADLRDGRSTDPVRHALIHTTQTWNLSTAFLHTLFEELRQDVHGREFATWQEWRRYSSLINTPLVLRTASLLIRAAGLPLEPETMAAGAPEAAVAWQSVVDAIYLTDALVDLAPDLTRGHVPLPAEALEEAGVRREDLLARRPTPAFEQMVHQLTDRARQWFDRAVLPPVLHPAVGIALGTYRDLYRLRLATAADIPGALLHRRPALPWQQRQRLLAPARAKAALAWSLFPFPLRPSPASETGEPPPTDARQSLAQAVRSIGEQQRPLAEPDPHPSGARPPQLPADATPRHVAIIMDGNGRWATARGLPRTEGHRAGAEALIDVVHGALEIGLSHLTVYMFSTENWKRPADELQALMREIPAGLRRLYDGTRPLDVRVRWAGVPTGLPPDVIETLTEAERTTHTRSGLTLTACVNYGGRAEITAAAAKLLQEASTGDIHPGALSEHAFSRYLHVPELPDVDLLLRTGGDMRTSNFLPWQAVYAELMVLDTRWPDFDRRDLWKAIEQYTARNRRYGSVPRLPHPRPAPVPDHRHNAAAASGTLREG
;
A
#
# COMPACT_ATOMS: atom_id res chain seq x y z
N MET A 1 54.32 -4.58 0.79
CA MET A 1 54.01 -3.14 0.95
C MET A 1 53.07 -2.98 2.13
N PRO A 2 53.32 -2.07 3.09
CA PRO A 2 52.50 -1.95 4.28
C PRO A 2 51.13 -1.38 3.91
N ALA A 3 50.07 -1.96 4.47
CA ALA A 3 48.71 -1.51 4.26
C ALA A 3 48.54 -0.08 4.81
N GLY A 4 48.24 0.87 3.92
CA GLY A 4 47.91 2.25 4.28
C GLY A 4 46.70 2.31 5.24
N PRO A 5 46.53 3.43 5.96
CA PRO A 5 45.56 3.56 7.03
C PRO A 5 44.16 3.22 6.52
N ARG A 6 43.56 2.16 7.07
CA ARG A 6 42.17 1.75 6.80
C ARG A 6 41.26 2.91 7.20
N THR A 7 40.75 3.65 6.22
CA THR A 7 39.78 4.70 6.48
C THR A 7 38.50 4.08 7.04
N ILE A 8 37.99 4.65 8.13
CA ILE A 8 36.75 4.24 8.85
C ILE A 8 35.55 4.05 7.88
N VAL A 9 35.59 4.74 6.73
CA VAL A 9 34.57 4.67 5.67
C VAL A 9 34.59 3.36 4.88
N GLY A 10 35.76 2.72 4.67
CA GLY A 10 35.85 1.46 3.93
C GLY A 10 35.30 0.25 4.70
N ASP A 11 35.19 0.36 6.01
CA ASP A 11 34.74 -0.71 6.92
C ASP A 11 33.20 -0.79 6.99
N VAL A 12 32.49 0.33 6.80
CA VAL A 12 31.02 0.39 6.85
C VAL A 12 30.38 -0.40 5.71
N TYR A 13 30.85 -0.23 4.47
CA TYR A 13 30.30 -0.94 3.31
C TYR A 13 30.47 -2.46 3.44
N ARG A 14 31.67 -2.89 3.84
CA ARG A 14 31.97 -4.31 4.06
C ARG A 14 31.13 -4.91 5.18
N ARG A 15 31.01 -4.22 6.33
CA ARG A 15 30.14 -4.66 7.44
C ARG A 15 28.65 -4.59 7.10
N GLY A 16 28.29 -3.79 6.10
CA GLY A 16 26.95 -3.70 5.54
C GLY A 16 26.65 -4.76 4.48
N GLY A 17 27.60 -5.66 4.16
CA GLY A 17 27.42 -6.69 3.13
C GLY A 17 27.62 -6.20 1.70
N ILE A 18 28.18 -5.01 1.48
CA ILE A 18 28.37 -4.43 0.15
C ILE A 18 29.79 -4.71 -0.33
N HIS A 19 29.91 -5.64 -1.28
CA HIS A 19 31.18 -6.06 -1.88
C HIS A 19 31.35 -5.56 -3.32
N ASP A 20 30.26 -5.46 -4.09
CA ASP A 20 30.27 -4.89 -5.44
C ASP A 20 30.73 -3.41 -5.47
N PRO A 21 31.78 -3.06 -6.23
CA PRO A 21 32.23 -1.68 -6.41
C PRO A 21 31.18 -0.73 -7.00
N LEU A 22 30.31 -1.21 -7.91
CA LEU A 22 29.29 -0.36 -8.53
C LEU A 22 28.18 -0.01 -7.53
N LEU A 23 27.67 -1.01 -6.82
CA LEU A 23 26.72 -0.81 -5.73
C LEU A 23 27.30 0.07 -4.62
N ARG A 24 28.57 -0.13 -4.26
CA ARG A 24 29.27 0.74 -3.30
C ARG A 24 29.31 2.19 -3.77
N ARG A 25 29.56 2.44 -5.05
CA ARG A 25 29.51 3.80 -5.62
C ARG A 25 28.12 4.40 -5.44
N GLY A 26 27.06 3.62 -5.67
CA GLY A 26 25.68 4.03 -5.42
C GLY A 26 25.43 4.50 -4.00
N PHE A 27 25.77 3.67 -3.01
CA PHE A 27 25.62 4.04 -1.60
C PHE A 27 26.50 5.22 -1.19
N GLU A 28 27.70 5.39 -1.78
CA GLU A 28 28.56 6.55 -1.49
C GLU A 28 27.98 7.85 -2.05
N VAL A 29 27.33 7.82 -3.22
CA VAL A 29 26.57 8.97 -3.75
C VAL A 29 25.44 9.34 -2.78
N CYS A 30 24.65 8.36 -2.38
CA CYS A 30 23.54 8.54 -1.43
C CYS A 30 24.01 9.09 -0.07
N ARG A 31 25.14 8.57 0.43
CA ARG A 31 25.78 9.03 1.68
C ARG A 31 26.20 10.49 1.59
N ARG A 32 26.81 10.92 0.48
CA ARG A 32 27.24 12.32 0.29
C ARG A 32 26.03 13.23 0.22
N ALA A 33 25.01 12.88 -0.56
CA ALA A 33 23.76 13.62 -0.61
C ALA A 33 23.14 13.79 0.80
N THR A 34 23.07 12.70 1.57
CA THR A 34 22.57 12.75 2.97
C THR A 34 23.43 13.65 3.85
N ARG A 35 24.77 13.56 3.75
CA ARG A 35 25.70 14.36 4.55
C ARG A 35 25.60 15.86 4.24
N ASP A 36 25.48 16.19 2.97
CA ASP A 36 25.61 17.56 2.48
C ASP A 36 24.30 18.33 2.64
N THR A 37 23.15 17.64 2.62
CA THR A 37 21.82 18.27 2.70
C THR A 37 21.07 17.97 4.01
N GLY A 38 21.18 16.75 4.53
CA GLY A 38 20.47 16.26 5.72
C GLY A 38 21.34 16.24 6.98
N GLU A 39 21.55 17.40 7.62
CA GLU A 39 22.44 17.51 8.80
C GLU A 39 22.01 16.60 9.98
N ILE A 40 20.70 16.45 10.23
CA ILE A 40 20.15 15.64 11.32
C ILE A 40 20.06 14.17 10.90
N GLU A 41 19.59 13.91 9.69
CA GLU A 41 19.44 12.59 9.07
C GLU A 41 20.79 11.88 9.01
N TYR A 42 21.83 12.58 8.53
CA TYR A 42 23.18 12.04 8.52
C TYR A 42 23.69 11.78 9.94
N ALA A 43 23.49 12.70 10.88
CA ALA A 43 23.98 12.55 12.25
C ALA A 43 23.35 11.37 12.99
N THR A 44 22.04 11.16 12.80
CA THR A 44 21.29 10.08 13.43
C THR A 44 21.53 8.73 12.75
N SER A 45 21.74 8.69 11.43
CA SER A 45 22.15 7.46 10.72
C SER A 45 23.45 6.84 11.27
N LEU A 46 24.34 7.65 11.87
CA LEU A 46 25.57 7.18 12.50
C LEU A 46 25.33 6.42 13.81
N LEU A 47 24.13 6.51 14.39
CA LEU A 47 23.69 5.73 15.55
C LEU A 47 23.21 4.32 15.15
N LEU A 48 22.96 4.10 13.85
CA LEU A 48 22.49 2.84 13.29
C LEU A 48 23.67 1.93 12.92
N PRO A 49 23.47 0.59 12.95
CA PRO A 49 24.45 -0.37 12.48
C PRO A 49 24.64 -0.25 10.96
N PRO A 50 25.77 -0.72 10.41
CA PRO A 50 26.12 -0.50 9.00
C PRO A 50 25.03 -0.85 7.97
N PRO A 51 24.32 -2.01 8.05
CA PRO A 51 23.27 -2.32 7.08
C PRO A 51 22.11 -1.32 7.07
N LEU A 52 21.61 -0.95 8.25
CA LEU A 52 20.52 0.03 8.38
C LEU A 52 20.97 1.42 7.96
N ARG A 53 22.20 1.80 8.31
CA ARG A 53 22.78 3.09 7.91
C ARG A 53 22.82 3.23 6.39
N LEU A 54 23.27 2.19 5.68
CA LEU A 54 23.29 2.18 4.22
C LEU A 54 21.88 2.29 3.64
N ALA A 55 20.91 1.53 4.18
CA ALA A 55 19.52 1.61 3.76
C ALA A 55 18.92 3.02 3.95
N THR A 56 19.17 3.65 5.10
CA THR A 56 18.71 5.03 5.35
C THR A 56 19.33 6.03 4.38
N TRP A 57 20.60 5.87 4.02
CA TRP A 57 21.23 6.73 3.01
C TRP A 57 20.61 6.52 1.63
N ALA A 58 20.34 5.27 1.22
CA ALA A 58 19.72 5.00 -0.08
C ALA A 58 18.31 5.60 -0.19
N LEU A 59 17.48 5.45 0.85
CA LEU A 59 16.14 6.05 0.89
C LEU A 59 16.22 7.59 0.78
N TYR A 60 17.04 8.22 1.62
CA TYR A 60 17.21 9.68 1.60
C TYR A 60 17.80 10.17 0.27
N GLY A 61 18.82 9.47 -0.24
CA GLY A 61 19.47 9.79 -1.51
C GLY A 61 18.54 9.73 -2.71
N ALA A 62 17.59 8.79 -2.73
CA ALA A 62 16.58 8.71 -3.78
C ALA A 62 15.61 9.88 -3.77
N VAL A 63 15.09 10.23 -2.58
CA VAL A 63 14.23 11.41 -2.42
C VAL A 63 14.97 12.66 -2.87
N ARG A 64 16.23 12.83 -2.44
CA ARG A 64 17.04 13.97 -2.84
C ARG A 64 17.31 14.02 -4.34
N ALA A 65 17.55 12.87 -4.99
CA ALA A 65 17.79 12.83 -6.43
C ALA A 65 16.55 13.28 -7.24
N VAL A 66 15.35 12.92 -6.79
CA VAL A 66 14.08 13.33 -7.42
C VAL A 66 13.81 14.81 -7.13
N ASP A 67 13.99 15.24 -5.88
CA ASP A 67 13.87 16.63 -5.46
C ASP A 67 14.80 17.57 -6.26
N ASP A 68 16.08 17.18 -6.42
CA ASP A 68 17.06 17.93 -7.22
C ASP A 68 16.66 18.03 -8.71
N LEU A 69 15.95 17.05 -9.25
CA LEU A 69 15.42 17.10 -10.61
C LEU A 69 14.21 18.04 -10.73
N ALA A 70 13.36 18.09 -9.70
CA ALA A 70 12.21 18.99 -9.64
C ALA A 70 12.63 20.45 -9.47
N ASP A 71 13.61 20.69 -8.59
CA ASP A 71 14.14 22.00 -8.21
C ASP A 71 15.21 22.56 -9.16
N ALA A 72 15.55 21.81 -10.21
CA ALA A 72 16.63 22.19 -11.12
C ALA A 72 16.36 23.58 -11.72
N THR A 73 17.36 24.45 -11.71
CA THR A 73 17.21 25.82 -12.26
C THR A 73 17.47 25.87 -13.77
N ASP A 74 17.82 24.74 -14.38
CA ASP A 74 18.09 24.58 -15.80
C ASP A 74 16.86 24.04 -16.56
N GLY A 75 16.49 24.72 -17.65
CA GLY A 75 15.39 24.30 -18.53
C GLY A 75 13.99 24.78 -18.10
N SER A 76 13.00 24.49 -18.94
CA SER A 76 11.60 24.84 -18.66
C SER A 76 10.98 23.91 -17.60
N ALA A 77 9.84 24.30 -17.02
CA ALA A 77 9.07 23.42 -16.13
C ALA A 77 8.69 22.10 -16.81
N GLU A 78 8.35 22.14 -18.10
CA GLU A 78 8.05 20.94 -18.89
C GLU A 78 9.27 20.02 -19.06
N ASP A 79 10.48 20.58 -19.19
CA ASP A 79 11.70 19.79 -19.28
C ASP A 79 12.03 19.09 -17.96
N ARG A 80 11.80 19.76 -16.82
CA ARG A 80 11.97 19.16 -15.49
C ARG A 80 10.96 18.04 -15.26
N ALA A 81 9.69 18.26 -15.58
CA ALA A 81 8.65 17.24 -15.50
C ALA A 81 8.99 16.01 -16.36
N ARG A 82 9.49 16.22 -17.58
CA ARG A 82 9.93 15.13 -18.49
C ARG A 82 11.13 14.36 -17.94
N ARG A 83 12.11 15.05 -17.32
CA ARG A 83 13.27 14.42 -16.68
C ARG A 83 12.86 13.57 -15.47
N LEU A 84 11.91 14.05 -14.67
CA LEU A 84 11.33 13.31 -13.55
C LEU A 84 10.60 12.05 -14.03
N GLU A 85 9.71 12.19 -15.01
CA GLU A 85 8.99 11.06 -15.59
C GLU A 85 9.93 9.99 -16.17
N ALA A 86 10.99 10.43 -16.86
CA ALA A 86 12.03 9.53 -17.35
C ALA A 86 12.77 8.82 -16.22
N TRP A 87 13.07 9.51 -15.12
CA TRP A 87 13.73 8.91 -13.96
C TRP A 87 12.83 7.89 -13.25
N ILE A 88 11.53 8.19 -13.08
CA ILE A 88 10.53 7.29 -12.47
C ILE A 88 10.33 6.05 -13.35
N SER A 89 10.15 6.24 -14.66
CA SER A 89 9.99 5.14 -15.62
C SER A 89 11.22 4.24 -15.66
N ALA A 90 12.42 4.83 -15.59
CA ALA A 90 13.66 4.08 -15.51
C ALA A 90 13.78 3.31 -14.19
N PHE A 91 13.32 3.89 -13.07
CA PHE A 91 13.25 3.18 -11.78
C PHE A 91 12.38 1.93 -11.87
N ASP A 92 11.20 2.00 -12.50
CA ASP A 92 10.33 0.85 -12.69
C ASP A 92 10.96 -0.25 -13.55
N ALA A 93 11.68 0.13 -14.60
CA ALA A 93 12.41 -0.82 -15.44
C ALA A 93 13.57 -1.46 -14.67
N ASP A 94 14.39 -0.66 -14.01
CA ASP A 94 15.55 -1.11 -13.24
C ASP A 94 15.12 -2.00 -12.06
N LEU A 95 13.97 -1.73 -11.43
CA LEU A 95 13.41 -2.53 -10.34
C LEU A 95 13.04 -3.94 -10.82
N ARG A 96 12.48 -4.08 -12.03
CA ARG A 96 12.20 -5.40 -12.64
C ARG A 96 13.48 -6.18 -12.94
N ASP A 97 14.51 -5.47 -13.40
CA ASP A 97 15.81 -6.07 -13.75
C ASP A 97 16.70 -6.33 -12.52
N GLY A 98 16.36 -5.76 -11.37
CA GLY A 98 17.11 -5.85 -10.12
C GLY A 98 18.45 -5.12 -10.11
N ARG A 99 18.70 -4.25 -11.09
CA ARG A 99 19.96 -3.51 -11.26
C ARG A 99 19.71 -2.21 -12.00
N SER A 100 20.60 -1.23 -11.80
CA SER A 100 20.54 0.05 -12.52
C SER A 100 21.93 0.54 -12.89
N THR A 101 22.02 1.25 -14.02
CA THR A 101 23.22 2.04 -14.38
C THR A 101 23.28 3.37 -13.64
N ASP A 102 22.15 3.84 -13.09
CA ASP A 102 22.11 5.01 -12.23
C ASP A 102 22.54 4.63 -10.80
N PRO A 103 23.53 5.32 -10.21
CA PRO A 103 24.08 4.94 -8.91
C PRO A 103 23.05 5.05 -7.77
N VAL A 104 22.14 6.03 -7.81
CA VAL A 104 21.15 6.23 -6.74
C VAL A 104 20.06 5.17 -6.85
N ARG A 105 19.53 4.93 -8.06
CA ARG A 105 18.54 3.87 -8.28
C ARG A 105 19.10 2.49 -7.95
N HIS A 106 20.36 2.21 -8.27
CA HIS A 106 20.98 0.92 -7.94
C HIS A 106 21.02 0.68 -6.42
N ALA A 107 21.42 1.69 -5.63
CA ALA A 107 21.42 1.60 -4.17
C ALA A 107 20.01 1.49 -3.58
N LEU A 108 19.03 2.19 -4.16
CA LEU A 108 17.63 2.13 -3.77
C LEU A 108 17.03 0.75 -4.05
N ILE A 109 17.20 0.20 -5.26
CA ILE A 109 16.69 -1.12 -5.64
C ILE A 109 17.26 -2.19 -4.72
N HIS A 110 18.58 -2.19 -4.53
CA HIS A 110 19.24 -3.09 -3.59
C HIS A 110 18.62 -2.98 -2.19
N THR A 111 18.40 -1.75 -1.69
CA THR A 111 17.78 -1.52 -0.38
C THR A 111 16.34 -2.05 -0.32
N THR A 112 15.51 -1.77 -1.33
CA THR A 112 14.11 -2.25 -1.36
C THR A 112 14.02 -3.76 -1.36
N GLN A 113 14.89 -4.45 -2.11
CA GLN A 113 14.95 -5.91 -2.17
C GLN A 113 15.50 -6.52 -0.88
N THR A 114 16.62 -5.97 -0.38
CA THR A 114 17.29 -6.46 0.84
C THR A 114 16.38 -6.41 2.06
N TRP A 115 15.57 -5.36 2.16
CA TRP A 115 14.71 -5.10 3.31
C TRP A 115 13.25 -5.44 3.06
N ASN A 116 12.91 -5.96 1.88
CA ASN A 116 11.55 -6.24 1.41
C ASN A 116 10.60 -5.07 1.70
N LEU A 117 11.00 -3.87 1.25
CA LEU A 117 10.19 -2.65 1.36
C LEU A 117 9.24 -2.57 0.16
N SER A 118 7.97 -2.31 0.42
CA SER A 118 7.01 -1.96 -0.64
C SER A 118 7.51 -0.74 -1.40
N THR A 119 7.42 -0.72 -2.73
CA THR A 119 7.78 0.45 -3.55
C THR A 119 6.61 1.40 -3.79
N ALA A 120 5.39 1.04 -3.39
CA ALA A 120 4.18 1.85 -3.62
C ALA A 120 4.29 3.29 -3.05
N PHE A 121 4.97 3.44 -1.91
CA PHE A 121 5.19 4.76 -1.31
C PHE A 121 6.10 5.66 -2.15
N LEU A 122 7.07 5.08 -2.86
CA LEU A 122 7.99 5.82 -3.71
C LEU A 122 7.24 6.39 -4.93
N HIS A 123 6.31 5.63 -5.51
CA HIS A 123 5.48 6.12 -6.61
C HIS A 123 4.60 7.30 -6.20
N THR A 124 3.98 7.21 -5.03
CA THR A 124 3.16 8.32 -4.50
C THR A 124 4.02 9.56 -4.27
N LEU A 125 5.18 9.39 -3.62
CA LEU A 125 6.15 10.46 -3.39
C LEU A 125 6.60 11.11 -4.71
N PHE A 126 7.04 10.29 -5.68
CA PHE A 126 7.58 10.80 -6.94
C PHE A 126 6.53 11.52 -7.78
N GLU A 127 5.29 11.02 -7.75
CA GLU A 127 4.16 11.63 -8.47
C GLU A 127 3.77 12.98 -7.88
N GLU A 128 3.70 13.10 -6.56
CA GLU A 128 3.41 14.37 -5.90
C GLU A 128 4.55 15.39 -6.10
N LEU A 129 5.83 14.96 -6.02
CA LEU A 129 6.97 15.82 -6.36
C LEU A 129 6.96 16.26 -7.84
N ARG A 130 6.45 15.40 -8.74
CA ARG A 130 6.29 15.74 -10.17
C ARG A 130 5.24 16.82 -10.37
N GLN A 131 4.16 16.80 -9.61
CA GLN A 131 3.12 17.83 -9.68
C GLN A 131 3.62 19.20 -9.18
N ASP A 132 4.68 19.21 -8.38
CA ASP A 132 5.23 20.40 -7.73
C ASP A 132 6.25 21.16 -8.58
N VAL A 133 6.57 20.68 -9.77
CA VAL A 133 7.50 21.30 -10.73
C VAL A 133 7.07 22.73 -11.12
N HIS A 134 5.80 23.08 -10.91
CA HIS A 134 5.21 24.38 -11.18
C HIS A 134 5.16 25.33 -9.97
N GLY A 135 5.58 24.87 -8.78
CA GLY A 135 5.51 25.63 -7.53
C GLY A 135 4.16 25.50 -6.86
N ARG A 136 4.10 24.77 -5.74
CA ARG A 136 2.87 24.59 -4.97
C ARG A 136 2.67 25.76 -3.99
N GLU A 137 1.44 26.26 -3.93
CA GLU A 137 0.99 27.18 -2.90
C GLU A 137 -0.08 26.50 -2.06
N PHE A 138 -0.08 26.76 -0.76
CA PHE A 138 -1.09 26.24 0.16
C PHE A 138 -1.97 27.39 0.61
N ALA A 139 -3.28 27.29 0.41
CA ALA A 139 -4.22 28.27 0.94
C ALA A 139 -4.36 28.08 2.46
N THR A 140 -4.47 26.82 2.91
CA THR A 140 -4.82 26.48 4.29
C THR A 140 -3.81 25.56 4.97
N TRP A 141 -3.82 25.53 6.30
CA TRP A 141 -3.11 24.54 7.11
C TRP A 141 -3.51 23.10 6.78
N GLN A 142 -4.74 22.90 6.31
CA GLN A 142 -5.23 21.59 5.90
C GLN A 142 -4.52 21.11 4.65
N GLU A 143 -4.42 21.95 3.62
CA GLU A 143 -3.70 21.61 2.38
C GLU A 143 -2.22 21.36 2.64
N TRP A 144 -1.58 22.19 3.46
CA TRP A 144 -0.18 22.02 3.85
C TRP A 144 0.04 20.68 4.59
N ARG A 145 -0.84 20.32 5.54
CA ARG A 145 -0.75 19.05 6.26
C ARG A 145 -1.06 17.85 5.38
N ARG A 146 -2.04 17.95 4.49
CA ARG A 146 -2.35 16.89 3.51
C ARG A 146 -1.14 16.62 2.61
N TYR A 147 -0.53 17.67 2.07
CA TYR A 147 0.70 17.54 1.27
C TYR A 147 1.83 16.88 2.06
N SER A 148 2.08 17.35 3.29
CA SER A 148 3.06 16.71 4.17
C SER A 148 2.73 15.23 4.43
N SER A 149 1.46 14.87 4.60
CA SER A 149 1.06 13.48 4.81
C SER A 149 1.27 12.57 3.58
N LEU A 150 1.24 13.11 2.37
CA LEU A 150 1.41 12.34 1.12
C LEU A 150 2.87 12.21 0.69
N ILE A 151 3.66 13.26 0.89
CA ILE A 151 5.08 13.29 0.52
C ILE A 151 5.95 12.73 1.64
N ASN A 152 5.74 13.21 2.85
CA ASN A 152 6.73 13.09 3.90
C ASN A 152 6.47 11.91 4.84
N THR A 153 5.23 11.75 5.28
CA THR A 153 4.82 10.66 6.17
C THR A 153 5.25 9.29 5.60
N PRO A 154 5.10 8.96 4.31
CA PRO A 154 5.48 7.64 3.81
C PRO A 154 6.98 7.35 3.90
N LEU A 155 7.85 8.34 3.65
CA LEU A 155 9.31 8.17 3.80
C LEU A 155 9.69 7.93 5.27
N VAL A 156 9.09 8.70 6.18
CA VAL A 156 9.29 8.56 7.63
C VAL A 156 8.80 7.19 8.10
N LEU A 157 7.64 6.72 7.64
CA LEU A 157 7.11 5.40 7.94
C LEU A 157 8.01 4.29 7.39
N ARG A 158 8.57 4.42 6.19
CA ARG A 158 9.45 3.37 5.63
C ARG A 158 10.82 3.34 6.29
N THR A 159 11.33 4.49 6.70
CA THR A 159 12.49 4.57 7.60
C THR A 159 12.18 3.92 8.94
N ALA A 160 10.99 4.16 9.51
CA ALA A 160 10.54 3.46 10.73
C ALA A 160 10.37 1.95 10.51
N SER A 161 9.93 1.50 9.33
CA SER A 161 9.78 0.10 8.97
C SER A 161 11.13 -0.62 9.02
N LEU A 162 12.20 0.01 8.51
CA LEU A 162 13.57 -0.51 8.65
C LEU A 162 13.96 -0.69 10.12
N LEU A 163 13.60 0.27 10.98
CA LEU A 163 13.90 0.23 12.41
C LEU A 163 13.06 -0.79 13.19
N ILE A 164 11.79 -0.99 12.82
CA ILE A 164 10.88 -1.99 13.40
C ILE A 164 11.32 -3.40 12.99
N ARG A 165 11.62 -3.60 11.70
CA ARG A 165 12.17 -4.86 11.20
C ARG A 165 13.49 -5.16 11.90
N ALA A 166 14.33 -4.15 12.12
CA ALA A 166 15.55 -4.32 12.91
C ALA A 166 15.33 -4.78 14.35
N ALA A 167 14.17 -4.46 14.94
CA ALA A 167 13.76 -4.96 16.23
C ALA A 167 13.19 -6.41 16.18
N GLY A 168 13.20 -7.06 15.01
CA GLY A 168 12.69 -8.42 14.80
C GLY A 168 11.17 -8.48 14.61
N LEU A 169 10.51 -7.34 14.38
CA LEU A 169 9.06 -7.26 14.22
C LEU A 169 8.71 -7.16 12.72
N PRO A 170 7.94 -8.09 12.15
CA PRO A 170 7.46 -8.02 10.77
C PRO A 170 6.19 -7.17 10.68
N LEU A 171 6.19 -6.01 11.34
CA LEU A 171 5.06 -5.09 11.40
C LEU A 171 5.38 -3.84 10.61
N GLU A 172 4.41 -3.38 9.82
CA GLU A 172 4.47 -2.04 9.24
C GLU A 172 3.97 -1.02 10.28
N PRO A 173 4.57 0.18 10.35
CA PRO A 173 4.13 1.23 11.26
C PRO A 173 2.64 1.55 11.15
N GLU A 174 2.07 1.45 9.95
CA GLU A 174 0.65 1.66 9.68
C GLU A 174 -0.22 0.60 10.38
N THR A 175 0.24 -0.65 10.43
CA THR A 175 -0.42 -1.73 11.17
C THR A 175 -0.41 -1.47 12.67
N MET A 176 0.69 -0.91 13.20
CA MET A 176 0.77 -0.50 14.60
C MET A 176 -0.15 0.68 14.90
N ALA A 177 -0.18 1.68 14.01
CA ALA A 177 -1.02 2.87 14.12
C ALA A 177 -2.52 2.51 14.08
N ALA A 178 -2.92 1.57 13.22
CA ALA A 178 -4.30 1.07 13.15
C ALA A 178 -4.78 0.42 14.46
N GLY A 179 -3.86 -0.17 15.23
CA GLY A 179 -4.16 -0.75 16.55
C GLY A 179 -4.19 0.25 17.70
N ALA A 180 -3.75 1.49 17.49
CA ALA A 180 -3.66 2.53 18.51
C ALA A 180 -3.92 3.93 17.90
N PRO A 181 -5.19 4.33 17.68
CA PRO A 181 -5.54 5.58 16.99
C PRO A 181 -4.93 6.83 17.62
N GLU A 182 -4.84 6.89 18.95
CA GLU A 182 -4.20 8.01 19.66
C GLU A 182 -2.69 8.10 19.36
N ALA A 183 -2.02 6.95 19.21
CA ALA A 183 -0.61 6.90 18.82
C ALA A 183 -0.41 7.31 17.36
N ALA A 184 -1.37 7.01 16.47
CA ALA A 184 -1.36 7.44 15.07
C ALA A 184 -1.43 8.98 14.96
N VAL A 185 -2.34 9.60 15.71
CA VAL A 185 -2.47 11.08 15.76
C VAL A 185 -1.23 11.72 16.38
N ALA A 186 -0.69 11.13 17.45
CA ALA A 186 0.55 11.59 18.06
C ALA A 186 1.74 11.49 17.10
N TRP A 187 1.82 10.42 16.31
CA TRP A 187 2.84 10.23 15.29
C TRP A 187 2.74 11.27 14.17
N GLN A 188 1.55 11.49 13.62
CA GLN A 188 1.35 12.52 12.59
C GLN A 188 1.73 13.91 13.12
N SER A 189 1.45 14.21 14.39
CA SER A 189 1.87 15.47 15.00
C SER A 189 3.40 15.64 15.02
N VAL A 190 4.17 14.56 15.24
CA VAL A 190 5.65 14.61 15.16
C VAL A 190 6.10 14.91 13.74
N VAL A 191 5.49 14.27 12.74
CA VAL A 191 5.80 14.52 11.33
C VAL A 191 5.51 15.98 11.01
N ASP A 192 4.33 16.49 11.34
CA ASP A 192 3.97 17.90 11.11
C ASP A 192 4.96 18.86 11.78
N ALA A 193 5.46 18.53 12.99
CA ALA A 193 6.46 19.33 13.70
C ALA A 193 7.83 19.35 13.00
N ILE A 194 8.29 18.19 12.50
CA ILE A 194 9.52 18.05 11.73
C ILE A 194 9.44 18.96 10.49
N TYR A 195 8.37 18.85 9.72
CA TYR A 195 8.26 19.58 8.46
C TYR A 195 7.96 21.06 8.62
N LEU A 196 7.25 21.47 9.67
CA LEU A 196 7.13 22.88 10.01
C LEU A 196 8.49 23.47 10.44
N THR A 197 9.31 22.69 11.13
CA THR A 197 10.68 23.09 11.48
C THR A 197 11.54 23.27 10.23
N ASP A 198 11.49 22.33 9.30
CA ASP A 198 12.27 22.40 8.06
C ASP A 198 11.77 23.54 7.16
N ALA A 199 10.45 23.78 7.04
CA ALA A 199 9.90 24.93 6.31
C ALA A 199 10.38 26.30 6.84
N LEU A 200 10.59 26.42 8.17
CA LEU A 200 11.14 27.64 8.77
C LEU A 200 12.65 27.79 8.52
N VAL A 201 13.39 26.69 8.61
CA VAL A 201 14.85 26.66 8.54
C VAL A 201 15.35 26.78 7.10
N ASP A 202 14.60 26.21 6.15
CA ASP A 202 14.90 26.21 4.71
C ASP A 202 14.17 27.33 3.96
N LEU A 203 13.55 28.27 4.69
CA LEU A 203 12.84 29.43 4.14
C LEU A 203 13.68 30.25 3.17
N ALA A 204 14.94 30.57 3.49
CA ALA A 204 15.81 31.36 2.60
C ALA A 204 16.06 30.69 1.23
N PRO A 205 16.46 29.40 1.17
CA PRO A 205 16.48 28.63 -0.07
C PRO A 205 15.16 28.70 -0.85
N ASP A 206 14.02 28.46 -0.21
CA ASP A 206 12.71 28.44 -0.89
C ASP A 206 12.33 29.81 -1.46
N LEU A 207 12.58 30.89 -0.71
CA LEU A 207 12.38 32.25 -1.18
C LEU A 207 13.28 32.60 -2.37
N THR A 208 14.47 31.99 -2.47
CA THR A 208 15.34 32.15 -3.66
C THR A 208 14.68 31.61 -4.93
N ARG A 209 13.84 30.58 -4.78
CA ARG A 209 13.10 29.95 -5.87
C ARG A 209 11.73 30.61 -6.11
N GLY A 210 11.38 31.63 -5.32
CA GLY A 210 10.07 32.29 -5.35
C GLY A 210 8.97 31.50 -4.64
N HIS A 211 9.32 30.50 -3.83
CA HIS A 211 8.36 29.69 -3.08
C HIS A 211 8.29 30.12 -1.62
N VAL A 212 7.09 30.08 -1.06
CA VAL A 212 6.86 30.28 0.38
C VAL A 212 6.30 28.96 0.92
N PRO A 213 7.06 28.20 1.73
CA PRO A 213 6.71 26.84 2.16
C PRO A 213 5.69 26.81 3.32
N LEU A 214 4.89 27.87 3.44
CA LEU A 214 3.89 28.08 4.51
C LEU A 214 2.54 28.42 3.87
N PRO A 215 1.41 28.03 4.49
CA PRO A 215 0.10 28.33 3.96
C PRO A 215 -0.26 29.81 4.09
N ALA A 216 -1.05 30.32 3.14
CA ALA A 216 -1.56 31.70 3.15
C ALA A 216 -2.29 32.02 4.46
N GLU A 217 -3.09 31.09 4.96
CA GLU A 217 -3.75 31.17 6.28
C GLU A 217 -2.76 31.48 7.42
N ALA A 218 -1.56 30.88 7.44
CA ALA A 218 -0.56 31.18 8.47
C ALA A 218 -0.01 32.61 8.35
N LEU A 219 0.14 33.11 7.13
CA LEU A 219 0.60 34.47 6.88
C LEU A 219 -0.48 35.48 7.30
N GLU A 220 -1.74 35.19 6.99
CA GLU A 220 -2.90 36.01 7.37
C GLU A 220 -3.10 36.05 8.88
N GLU A 221 -3.07 34.90 9.57
CA GLU A 221 -3.14 34.78 11.03
C GLU A 221 -2.10 35.66 11.74
N ALA A 222 -0.90 35.76 11.15
CA ALA A 222 0.21 36.54 11.71
C ALA A 222 0.34 37.97 11.15
N GLY A 223 -0.52 38.37 10.21
CA GLY A 223 -0.45 39.68 9.56
C GLY A 223 0.82 39.90 8.71
N VAL A 224 1.41 38.82 8.17
CA VAL A 224 2.60 38.85 7.32
C VAL A 224 2.20 38.89 5.86
N ARG A 225 2.74 39.82 5.07
CA ARG A 225 2.48 39.85 3.62
C ARG A 225 3.45 38.94 2.88
N ARG A 226 2.94 38.13 1.96
CA ARG A 226 3.74 37.27 1.08
C ARG A 226 4.85 38.04 0.35
N GLU A 227 4.55 39.24 -0.13
CA GLU A 227 5.51 40.13 -0.80
C GLU A 227 6.68 40.55 0.09
N ASP A 228 6.47 40.71 1.40
CA ASP A 228 7.54 41.05 2.33
C ASP A 228 8.50 39.87 2.51
N LEU A 229 7.98 38.64 2.52
CA LEU A 229 8.81 37.42 2.56
C LEU A 229 9.62 37.26 1.27
N LEU A 230 8.99 37.38 0.10
CA LEU A 230 9.67 37.28 -1.20
C LEU A 230 10.73 38.38 -1.38
N ALA A 231 10.47 39.58 -0.87
CA ALA A 231 11.44 40.68 -0.82
C ALA A 231 12.48 40.55 0.30
N ARG A 232 12.40 39.49 1.12
CA ARG A 232 13.27 39.21 2.28
C ARG A 232 13.34 40.38 3.27
N ARG A 233 12.20 41.03 3.51
CA ARG A 233 12.08 42.14 4.46
C ARG A 233 11.73 41.59 5.85
N PRO A 234 12.63 41.71 6.85
CA PRO A 234 12.27 41.38 8.23
C PRO A 234 11.26 42.41 8.73
N THR A 235 10.11 41.94 9.21
CA THR A 235 9.08 42.77 9.84
C THR A 235 8.80 42.25 11.26
N PRO A 236 8.33 43.09 12.19
CA PRO A 236 7.93 42.62 13.52
C PRO A 236 6.86 41.52 13.49
N ALA A 237 5.91 41.61 12.55
CA ALA A 237 4.90 40.59 12.31
C ALA A 237 5.53 39.25 11.90
N PHE A 238 6.54 39.28 11.04
CA PHE A 238 7.27 38.08 10.64
C PHE A 238 8.02 37.44 11.81
N GLU A 239 8.72 38.23 12.63
CA GLU A 239 9.43 37.70 13.80
C GLU A 239 8.45 37.05 14.80
N GLN A 240 7.31 37.70 15.03
CA GLN A 240 6.24 37.14 15.86
C GLN A 240 5.66 35.85 15.28
N MET A 241 5.46 35.77 13.95
CA MET A 241 5.01 34.56 13.27
C MET A 241 5.99 33.40 13.51
N VAL A 242 7.29 33.62 13.36
CA VAL A 242 8.31 32.59 13.62
C VAL A 242 8.19 32.08 15.06
N HIS A 243 8.03 32.96 16.05
CA HIS A 243 7.82 32.52 17.44
C HIS A 243 6.54 31.69 17.61
N GLN A 244 5.43 32.11 17.03
CA GLN A 244 4.16 31.35 17.09
C GLN A 244 4.28 29.97 16.43
N LEU A 245 4.91 29.89 15.26
CA LEU A 245 5.11 28.64 14.52
C LEU A 245 6.08 27.71 15.24
N THR A 246 7.15 28.25 15.83
CA THR A 246 8.08 27.46 16.63
C THR A 246 7.45 26.94 17.92
N ASP A 247 6.59 27.71 18.59
CA ASP A 247 5.83 27.24 19.74
C ASP A 247 4.81 26.16 19.35
N ARG A 248 4.13 26.31 18.20
CA ARG A 248 3.21 25.31 17.65
C ARG A 248 3.92 23.99 17.37
N ALA A 249 5.07 24.01 16.69
CA ALA A 249 5.89 22.82 16.46
C ALA A 249 6.37 22.17 17.77
N ARG A 250 6.72 22.97 18.79
CA ARG A 250 7.11 22.46 20.11
C ARG A 250 5.96 21.72 20.78
N GLN A 251 4.75 22.28 20.78
CA GLN A 251 3.56 21.62 21.32
C GLN A 251 3.26 20.29 20.64
N TRP A 252 3.45 20.20 19.32
CA TRP A 252 3.30 18.94 18.59
C TRP A 252 4.35 17.89 18.98
N PHE A 253 5.61 18.29 19.16
CA PHE A 253 6.64 17.38 19.70
C PHE A 253 6.33 16.88 21.11
N ASP A 254 5.69 17.70 21.95
CA ASP A 254 5.40 17.37 23.35
C ASP A 254 4.21 16.41 23.53
N ARG A 255 3.28 16.40 22.56
CA ARG A 255 2.14 15.46 22.55
C ARG A 255 2.53 14.03 22.17
N ALA A 256 3.75 13.82 21.68
CA ALA A 256 4.16 12.54 21.14
C ALA A 256 4.78 11.62 22.19
N VAL A 257 4.13 10.48 22.44
CA VAL A 257 4.71 9.37 23.19
C VAL A 257 5.28 8.35 22.19
N LEU A 258 6.61 8.26 22.13
CA LEU A 258 7.27 7.18 21.39
C LEU A 258 6.86 5.83 22.01
N PRO A 259 6.31 4.87 21.25
CA PRO A 259 5.84 3.60 21.80
C PRO A 259 6.97 2.87 22.55
N PRO A 260 6.72 2.32 23.75
CA PRO A 260 7.76 1.79 24.63
C PRO A 260 8.34 0.40 24.24
N VAL A 261 8.18 -0.06 22.99
CA VAL A 261 8.56 -1.45 22.60
C VAL A 261 9.58 -1.52 21.46
N LEU A 262 10.32 -0.43 21.23
CA LEU A 262 11.42 -0.44 20.25
C LEU A 262 12.70 -0.98 20.89
N HIS A 263 13.45 -1.75 20.11
CA HIS A 263 14.83 -2.14 20.41
C HIS A 263 15.58 -0.94 21.04
N PRO A 264 16.30 -1.08 22.17
CA PRO A 264 16.82 0.07 22.91
C PRO A 264 17.66 1.04 22.06
N ALA A 265 18.44 0.51 21.12
CA ALA A 265 19.22 1.32 20.19
C ALA A 265 18.36 2.13 19.18
N VAL A 266 17.21 1.61 18.77
CA VAL A 266 16.23 2.32 17.94
C VAL A 266 15.58 3.44 18.74
N GLY A 267 15.19 3.17 19.99
CA GLY A 267 14.66 4.20 20.89
C GLY A 267 15.66 5.35 21.11
N ILE A 268 16.95 5.03 21.26
CA ILE A 268 18.02 6.04 21.35
C ILE A 268 18.12 6.86 20.06
N ALA A 269 18.06 6.22 18.90
CA ALA A 269 18.15 6.93 17.61
C ALA A 269 16.97 7.88 17.40
N LEU A 270 15.74 7.42 17.62
CA LEU A 270 14.52 8.25 17.48
C LEU A 270 14.46 9.37 18.53
N GLY A 271 14.83 9.08 19.78
CA GLY A 271 14.92 10.11 20.82
C GLY A 271 15.93 11.20 20.46
N THR A 272 17.11 10.79 19.97
CA THR A 272 18.15 11.74 19.53
C THR A 272 17.70 12.54 18.31
N TYR A 273 16.98 11.93 17.37
CA TYR A 273 16.40 12.62 16.21
C TYR A 273 15.45 13.74 16.65
N ARG A 274 14.50 13.42 17.54
CA ARG A 274 13.58 14.40 18.14
C ARG A 274 14.32 15.53 18.87
N ASP A 275 15.32 15.19 19.67
CA ASP A 275 16.06 16.19 20.47
C ASP A 275 16.90 17.12 19.58
N LEU A 276 17.43 16.63 18.46
CA LEU A 276 18.10 17.46 17.45
C LEU A 276 17.13 18.40 16.73
N TYR A 277 15.92 17.94 16.40
CA TYR A 277 14.89 18.81 15.82
C TYR A 277 14.43 19.89 16.80
N ARG A 278 14.27 19.56 18.09
CA ARG A 278 14.01 20.57 19.13
C ARG A 278 15.13 21.60 19.24
N LEU A 279 16.39 21.17 19.13
CA LEU A 279 17.53 22.09 19.10
C LEU A 279 17.52 23.00 17.87
N ARG A 280 17.19 22.45 16.69
CA ARG A 280 17.03 23.21 15.45
C ARG A 280 15.93 24.26 15.59
N LEU A 281 14.79 23.87 16.15
CA LEU A 281 13.64 24.74 16.38
C LEU A 281 13.99 25.90 17.34
N ALA A 282 14.71 25.62 18.43
CA ALA A 282 15.20 26.65 19.34
C ALA A 282 16.17 27.62 18.63
N THR A 283 17.07 27.09 17.80
CA THR A 283 18.00 27.92 17.01
C THR A 283 17.26 28.83 16.03
N ALA A 284 16.19 28.35 15.39
CA ALA A 284 15.35 29.15 14.50
C ALA A 284 14.62 30.28 15.26
N ALA A 285 14.10 29.98 16.46
CA ALA A 285 13.43 30.95 17.32
C ALA A 285 14.39 32.04 17.85
N ASP A 286 15.68 31.76 18.01
CA ASP A 286 16.66 32.73 18.50
C ASP A 286 17.04 33.80 17.45
N ILE A 287 16.84 33.52 16.15
CA ILE A 287 17.26 34.40 15.05
C ILE A 287 16.21 34.51 13.93
N PRO A 288 14.96 34.91 14.22
CA PRO A 288 13.85 34.87 13.27
C PRO A 288 14.14 35.68 12.00
N GLY A 289 14.61 36.93 12.12
CA GLY A 289 14.96 37.77 10.97
C GLY A 289 16.05 37.18 10.06
N ALA A 290 16.97 36.37 10.60
CA ALA A 290 18.03 35.76 9.80
C ALA A 290 17.52 34.62 8.89
N LEU A 291 16.37 34.02 9.21
CA LEU A 291 15.77 32.92 8.44
C LEU A 291 15.40 33.33 7.01
N LEU A 292 15.16 34.63 6.76
CA LEU A 292 14.91 35.17 5.40
C LEU A 292 16.15 35.14 4.50
N HIS A 293 17.34 35.05 5.08
CA HIS A 293 18.60 35.22 4.36
C HIS A 293 19.48 33.98 4.37
N ARG A 294 19.38 33.14 5.40
CA ARG A 294 20.23 31.96 5.54
C ARG A 294 19.58 30.85 6.36
N ARG A 295 19.99 29.63 6.06
CA ARG A 295 19.73 28.46 6.91
C ARG A 295 20.52 28.56 8.22
N PRO A 296 19.89 28.47 9.40
CA PRO A 296 20.60 28.38 10.66
C PRO A 296 21.32 27.02 10.79
N ALA A 297 22.60 27.05 11.18
CA ALA A 297 23.36 25.83 11.47
C ALA A 297 23.12 25.39 12.92
N LEU A 298 23.06 24.08 13.17
CA LEU A 298 22.98 23.56 14.54
C LEU A 298 24.25 23.93 15.34
N PRO A 299 24.13 24.51 16.54
CA PRO A 299 25.28 24.86 17.36
C PRO A 299 26.13 23.62 17.68
N TRP A 300 27.39 23.62 17.23
CA TRP A 300 28.23 22.43 17.25
C TRP A 300 28.38 21.82 18.66
N GLN A 301 28.57 22.66 19.68
CA GLN A 301 28.74 22.19 21.07
C GLN A 301 27.48 21.49 21.60
N GLN A 302 26.31 22.08 21.39
CA GLN A 302 25.02 21.51 21.84
C GLN A 302 24.68 20.24 21.05
N ARG A 303 24.96 20.25 19.73
CA ARG A 303 24.85 19.06 18.87
C ARG A 303 25.72 17.91 19.37
N GLN A 304 26.98 18.16 19.76
CA GLN A 304 27.84 17.10 20.31
C GLN A 304 27.37 16.63 21.70
N ARG A 305 26.81 17.52 22.54
CA ARG A 305 26.22 17.12 23.83
C ARG A 305 25.07 16.12 23.69
N LEU A 306 24.30 16.18 22.60
CA LEU A 306 23.27 15.20 22.29
C LEU A 306 23.86 13.92 21.65
N LEU A 307 24.73 14.08 20.64
CA LEU A 307 25.22 12.96 19.84
C LEU A 307 26.25 12.08 20.54
N ALA A 308 27.17 12.64 21.33
CA ALA A 308 28.24 11.88 21.97
C ALA A 308 27.70 10.80 22.93
N PRO A 309 26.81 11.11 23.90
CA PRO A 309 26.22 10.08 24.75
C PRO A 309 25.31 9.13 23.97
N ALA A 310 24.57 9.62 22.97
CA ALA A 310 23.73 8.78 22.12
C ALA A 310 24.55 7.73 21.35
N ARG A 311 25.71 8.10 20.80
CA ARG A 311 26.63 7.17 20.11
C ARG A 311 27.12 6.06 21.04
N ALA A 312 27.55 6.43 22.26
CA ALA A 312 28.02 5.45 23.25
C ALA A 312 26.88 4.49 23.66
N LYS A 313 25.70 5.03 23.97
CA LYS A 313 24.52 4.24 24.35
C LYS A 313 24.04 3.34 23.22
N ALA A 314 23.97 3.85 21.98
CA ALA A 314 23.56 3.07 20.83
C ALA A 314 24.55 1.94 20.54
N ALA A 315 25.86 2.21 20.57
CA ALA A 315 26.88 1.18 20.38
C ALA A 315 26.77 0.07 21.44
N LEU A 316 26.59 0.45 22.71
CA LEU A 316 26.36 -0.52 23.80
C LEU A 316 25.07 -1.31 23.57
N ALA A 317 23.96 -0.65 23.24
CA ALA A 317 22.68 -1.30 23.01
C ALA A 317 22.74 -2.30 21.85
N TRP A 318 23.39 -1.97 20.73
CA TRP A 318 23.61 -2.90 19.62
C TRP A 318 24.52 -4.08 19.98
N SER A 319 25.42 -3.92 20.95
CA SER A 319 26.28 -5.00 21.42
C SER A 319 25.57 -5.95 22.39
N LEU A 320 24.68 -5.42 23.24
CA LEU A 320 23.91 -6.19 24.22
C LEU A 320 22.70 -6.88 23.60
N PHE A 321 22.11 -6.24 22.58
CA PHE A 321 20.96 -6.73 21.83
C PHE A 321 21.39 -6.82 20.36
N PRO A 322 22.07 -7.91 19.97
CA PRO A 322 22.59 -8.03 18.61
C PRO A 322 21.44 -8.17 17.61
N PHE A 323 21.60 -7.49 16.49
CA PHE A 323 20.70 -7.46 15.35
C PHE A 323 20.51 -8.89 14.76
N PRO A 324 19.33 -9.52 14.92
CA PRO A 324 19.14 -10.93 14.55
C PRO A 324 18.87 -11.13 13.06
N LEU A 325 18.53 -10.08 12.31
CA LEU A 325 18.30 -10.16 10.88
C LEU A 325 19.63 -10.21 10.14
N ARG A 326 19.83 -11.24 9.31
CA ARG A 326 20.81 -11.13 8.23
C ARG A 326 20.08 -10.52 7.05
N PRO A 327 20.51 -9.37 6.51
CA PRO A 327 20.02 -8.95 5.21
C PRO A 327 20.31 -10.10 4.26
N SER A 328 19.26 -10.66 3.64
CA SER A 328 19.45 -11.73 2.66
C SER A 328 20.27 -11.14 1.52
N PRO A 329 21.47 -11.65 1.21
CA PRO A 329 22.22 -11.11 0.09
C PRO A 329 21.39 -11.32 -1.18
N ALA A 330 21.37 -10.32 -2.06
CA ALA A 330 21.14 -10.58 -3.48
C ALA A 330 22.14 -11.67 -3.90
N SER A 331 21.71 -12.65 -4.69
CA SER A 331 22.51 -13.82 -5.05
C SER A 331 23.87 -13.44 -5.64
N GLU A 332 24.91 -13.41 -4.80
CA GLU A 332 26.31 -13.37 -5.23
C GLU A 332 26.83 -14.82 -5.25
N THR A 333 26.58 -15.53 -6.34
CA THR A 333 27.53 -16.49 -6.94
C THR A 333 26.97 -16.94 -8.29
N GLY A 334 27.79 -16.82 -9.33
CA GLY A 334 27.57 -17.45 -10.62
C GLY A 334 27.78 -18.97 -10.56
N GLU A 335 27.09 -19.65 -9.65
CA GLU A 335 26.90 -21.10 -9.69
C GLU A 335 25.46 -21.39 -10.10
N PRO A 336 25.23 -22.37 -11.00
CA PRO A 336 23.88 -22.70 -11.42
C PRO A 336 23.08 -23.15 -10.19
N PRO A 337 21.84 -22.65 -10.03
CA PRO A 337 21.11 -22.90 -8.80
C PRO A 337 20.85 -24.41 -8.62
N PRO A 338 20.73 -24.89 -7.38
CA PRO A 338 20.36 -26.27 -7.11
C PRO A 338 19.03 -26.57 -7.80
N THR A 339 18.86 -27.82 -8.18
CA THR A 339 17.85 -28.37 -9.10
C THR A 339 16.42 -27.91 -8.82
N ASP A 340 16.10 -27.45 -7.61
CA ASP A 340 14.83 -26.84 -7.21
C ASP A 340 14.56 -25.45 -7.81
N ALA A 341 15.55 -24.57 -7.97
CA ALA A 341 15.29 -23.24 -8.54
C ALA A 341 15.15 -23.28 -10.07
N ARG A 342 15.72 -24.29 -10.74
CA ARG A 342 15.40 -24.57 -12.16
C ARG A 342 13.97 -25.05 -12.33
N GLN A 343 13.40 -25.75 -11.34
CA GLN A 343 11.99 -26.13 -11.35
C GLN A 343 11.09 -24.92 -11.07
N SER A 344 11.47 -24.04 -10.15
CA SER A 344 10.77 -22.79 -9.82
C SER A 344 10.82 -21.75 -10.95
N LEU A 345 11.98 -21.53 -11.58
CA LEU A 345 12.10 -20.65 -12.75
C LEU A 345 11.44 -21.27 -13.99
N ALA A 346 11.49 -22.60 -14.16
CA ALA A 346 10.69 -23.26 -15.19
C ALA A 346 9.19 -23.17 -14.89
N GLN A 347 8.75 -23.10 -13.62
CA GLN A 347 7.36 -22.84 -13.23
C GLN A 347 6.97 -21.36 -13.43
N ALA A 348 7.88 -20.40 -13.20
CA ALA A 348 7.66 -18.97 -13.42
C ALA A 348 7.71 -18.57 -14.91
N VAL A 349 8.58 -19.19 -15.70
CA VAL A 349 8.59 -19.05 -17.16
C VAL A 349 7.39 -19.78 -17.78
N ARG A 350 6.95 -20.91 -17.19
CA ARG A 350 5.65 -21.50 -17.51
C ARG A 350 4.48 -20.60 -17.12
N SER A 351 4.55 -19.86 -16.01
CA SER A 351 3.46 -18.96 -15.58
C SER A 351 3.34 -17.71 -16.46
N ILE A 352 4.45 -17.17 -16.98
CA ILE A 352 4.47 -16.09 -17.97
C ILE A 352 3.99 -16.60 -19.34
N GLY A 353 4.38 -17.81 -19.74
CA GLY A 353 3.82 -18.49 -20.92
C GLY A 353 2.34 -18.88 -20.77
N GLU A 354 1.85 -19.09 -19.55
CA GLU A 354 0.44 -19.36 -19.23
C GLU A 354 -0.43 -18.10 -19.28
N GLN A 355 0.11 -16.90 -19.05
CA GLN A 355 -0.62 -15.65 -19.27
C GLN A 355 -0.85 -15.33 -20.76
N GLN A 356 -0.17 -16.04 -21.67
CA GLN A 356 -0.41 -16.00 -23.12
C GLN A 356 -1.10 -17.28 -23.65
N ARG A 357 -1.45 -18.24 -22.79
CA ARG A 357 -2.28 -19.36 -23.22
C ARG A 357 -3.71 -18.86 -23.45
N PRO A 358 -4.39 -19.34 -24.51
CA PRO A 358 -5.82 -19.12 -24.64
C PRO A 358 -6.52 -19.57 -23.37
N LEU A 359 -7.42 -18.73 -22.85
CA LEU A 359 -8.27 -19.10 -21.72
C LEU A 359 -9.05 -20.37 -22.10
N ALA A 360 -9.10 -21.33 -21.18
CA ALA A 360 -9.87 -22.54 -21.37
C ALA A 360 -11.36 -22.24 -21.18
N GLU A 361 -12.20 -22.89 -21.99
CA GLU A 361 -13.63 -22.96 -21.69
C GLU A 361 -13.84 -23.85 -20.45
N PRO A 362 -14.90 -23.61 -19.66
CA PRO A 362 -15.24 -24.48 -18.54
C PRO A 362 -15.51 -25.91 -19.00
N ASP A 363 -14.98 -26.90 -18.28
CA ASP A 363 -15.29 -28.30 -18.55
C ASP A 363 -16.79 -28.56 -18.37
N PRO A 364 -17.45 -29.27 -19.31
CA PRO A 364 -18.88 -29.56 -19.21
C PRO A 364 -19.17 -30.44 -17.99
N HIS A 365 -20.34 -30.23 -17.38
CA HIS A 365 -20.76 -31.06 -16.25
C HIS A 365 -20.82 -32.56 -16.64
N PRO A 366 -20.38 -33.51 -15.78
CA PRO A 366 -20.35 -34.94 -16.10
C PRO A 366 -21.71 -35.54 -16.53
N SER A 367 -22.82 -34.92 -16.10
CA SER A 367 -24.16 -35.35 -16.50
C SER A 367 -24.55 -34.92 -17.93
N GLY A 368 -23.72 -34.14 -18.63
CA GLY A 368 -24.05 -33.55 -19.93
C GLY A 368 -25.05 -32.39 -19.87
N ALA A 369 -25.39 -31.90 -18.68
CA ALA A 369 -26.27 -30.74 -18.53
C ALA A 369 -25.65 -29.49 -19.17
N ARG A 370 -26.51 -28.54 -19.57
CA ARG A 370 -26.12 -27.25 -20.16
C ARG A 370 -26.83 -26.13 -19.42
N PRO A 371 -26.24 -24.92 -19.38
CA PRO A 371 -26.89 -23.78 -18.74
C PRO A 371 -28.24 -23.49 -19.40
N PRO A 372 -29.27 -23.13 -18.62
CA PRO A 372 -30.56 -22.72 -19.15
C PRO A 372 -30.43 -21.41 -19.93
N GLN A 373 -31.26 -21.24 -20.96
CA GLN A 373 -31.32 -19.98 -21.71
C GLN A 373 -32.23 -18.99 -20.98
N LEU A 374 -31.63 -17.96 -20.40
CA LEU A 374 -32.34 -16.96 -19.61
C LEU A 374 -32.22 -15.56 -20.22
N PRO A 375 -33.26 -14.71 -20.12
CA PRO A 375 -33.17 -13.32 -20.53
C PRO A 375 -32.11 -12.57 -19.70
N ALA A 376 -31.15 -11.92 -20.38
CA ALA A 376 -30.01 -11.29 -19.72
C ALA A 376 -30.40 -10.17 -18.73
N ASP A 377 -31.56 -9.53 -18.92
CA ASP A 377 -32.13 -8.50 -18.06
C ASP A 377 -32.78 -9.06 -16.77
N ALA A 378 -33.10 -10.36 -16.78
CA ALA A 378 -33.75 -11.06 -15.68
C ALA A 378 -32.79 -11.97 -14.86
N THR A 379 -31.59 -12.24 -15.37
CA THR A 379 -30.52 -12.98 -14.67
C THR A 379 -29.86 -12.12 -13.58
N PRO A 380 -29.50 -12.68 -12.40
CA PRO A 380 -28.74 -11.93 -11.39
C PRO A 380 -27.34 -11.63 -11.91
N ARG A 381 -26.84 -10.42 -11.66
CA ARG A 381 -25.44 -10.03 -11.96
C ARG A 381 -24.49 -10.53 -10.88
N HIS A 382 -24.97 -10.59 -9.64
CA HIS A 382 -24.18 -10.98 -8.48
C HIS A 382 -24.91 -12.03 -7.64
N VAL A 383 -24.32 -13.22 -7.55
CA VAL A 383 -24.74 -14.28 -6.64
C VAL A 383 -23.73 -14.41 -5.50
N ALA A 384 -24.21 -14.42 -4.25
CA ALA A 384 -23.39 -14.70 -3.09
C ALA A 384 -23.79 -16.04 -2.46
N ILE A 385 -22.83 -16.86 -2.02
CA ILE A 385 -23.10 -18.21 -1.52
C ILE A 385 -22.47 -18.45 -0.14
N ILE A 386 -23.30 -18.85 0.82
CA ILE A 386 -22.89 -19.40 2.12
C ILE A 386 -22.79 -20.92 1.98
N MET A 387 -21.56 -21.43 1.97
CA MET A 387 -21.20 -22.83 1.71
C MET A 387 -21.30 -23.69 2.99
N ASP A 388 -22.50 -23.91 3.50
CA ASP A 388 -22.74 -24.60 4.77
C ASP A 388 -23.01 -26.11 4.58
N GLY A 389 -22.85 -26.88 5.66
CA GLY A 389 -23.16 -28.31 5.70
C GLY A 389 -21.98 -29.25 5.46
N ASN A 390 -20.76 -28.75 5.21
CA ASN A 390 -19.54 -29.56 5.01
C ASN A 390 -19.34 -30.62 6.12
N GLY A 391 -19.30 -30.17 7.38
CA GLY A 391 -19.10 -31.09 8.51
C GLY A 391 -20.26 -32.06 8.72
N ARG A 392 -21.51 -31.60 8.56
CA ARG A 392 -22.72 -32.46 8.66
C ARG A 392 -22.72 -33.54 7.57
N TRP A 393 -22.29 -33.18 6.36
CA TRP A 393 -22.15 -34.08 5.21
C TRP A 393 -21.18 -35.22 5.50
N ALA A 394 -20.01 -34.91 6.05
CA ALA A 394 -18.99 -35.91 6.40
C ALA A 394 -19.47 -36.82 7.54
N THR A 395 -20.01 -36.23 8.62
CA THR A 395 -20.52 -37.00 9.77
C THR A 395 -21.62 -37.98 9.37
N ALA A 396 -22.55 -37.57 8.49
CA ALA A 396 -23.63 -38.45 8.03
C ALA A 396 -23.13 -39.64 7.19
N ARG A 397 -21.90 -39.59 6.68
CA ARG A 397 -21.24 -40.64 5.90
C ARG A 397 -20.17 -41.39 6.69
N GLY A 398 -20.06 -41.14 8.00
CA GLY A 398 -19.03 -41.74 8.85
C GLY A 398 -17.60 -41.27 8.54
N LEU A 399 -17.45 -40.13 7.84
CA LEU A 399 -16.17 -39.58 7.43
C LEU A 399 -15.67 -38.49 8.40
N PRO A 400 -14.35 -38.26 8.49
CA PRO A 400 -13.80 -37.09 9.18
C PRO A 400 -14.33 -35.79 8.57
N ARG A 401 -14.56 -34.76 9.40
CA ARG A 401 -15.09 -33.45 8.96
C ARG A 401 -14.23 -32.79 7.87
N THR A 402 -12.93 -33.06 7.87
CA THR A 402 -11.97 -32.60 6.85
C THR A 402 -12.34 -33.09 5.44
N GLU A 403 -12.87 -34.31 5.29
CA GLU A 403 -13.33 -34.84 4.00
C GLU A 403 -14.50 -34.03 3.44
N GLY A 404 -15.37 -33.52 4.31
CA GLY A 404 -16.45 -32.62 3.89
C GLY A 404 -15.92 -31.31 3.32
N HIS A 405 -14.89 -30.74 3.93
CA HIS A 405 -14.23 -29.53 3.42
C HIS A 405 -13.48 -29.78 2.10
N ARG A 406 -12.85 -30.95 1.94
CA ARG A 406 -12.20 -31.37 0.69
C ARG A 406 -13.21 -31.47 -0.45
N ALA A 407 -14.31 -32.21 -0.25
CA ALA A 407 -15.38 -32.32 -1.24
C ALA A 407 -16.05 -30.95 -1.51
N GLY A 408 -16.15 -30.10 -0.50
CA GLY A 408 -16.62 -28.71 -0.67
C GLY A 408 -15.73 -27.86 -1.58
N ALA A 409 -14.40 -28.07 -1.59
CA ALA A 409 -13.52 -27.36 -2.51
C ALA A 409 -13.72 -27.80 -3.96
N GLU A 410 -13.99 -29.09 -4.19
CA GLU A 410 -14.32 -29.65 -5.51
C GLU A 410 -15.65 -29.09 -6.02
N ALA A 411 -16.68 -29.05 -5.16
CA ALA A 411 -17.97 -28.42 -5.46
C ALA A 411 -17.84 -26.95 -5.88
N LEU A 412 -16.96 -26.19 -5.21
CA LEU A 412 -16.74 -24.78 -5.56
C LEU A 412 -16.19 -24.60 -6.97
N ILE A 413 -15.24 -25.45 -7.39
CA ILE A 413 -14.67 -25.38 -8.74
C ILE A 413 -15.76 -25.64 -9.79
N ASP A 414 -16.62 -26.64 -9.56
CA ASP A 414 -17.76 -26.93 -10.45
C ASP A 414 -18.75 -25.76 -10.52
N VAL A 415 -19.05 -25.11 -9.39
CA VAL A 415 -19.89 -23.92 -9.33
C VAL A 415 -19.28 -22.75 -10.11
N VAL A 416 -17.96 -22.57 -10.05
CA VAL A 416 -17.26 -21.54 -10.84
C VAL A 416 -17.38 -21.83 -12.35
N HIS A 417 -17.26 -23.10 -12.76
CA HIS A 417 -17.51 -23.49 -14.16
C HIS A 417 -18.94 -23.14 -14.58
N GLY A 418 -19.91 -23.49 -13.74
CA GLY A 418 -21.32 -23.17 -13.95
C GLY A 418 -21.63 -21.69 -14.06
N ALA A 419 -20.98 -20.88 -13.22
CA ALA A 419 -21.11 -19.43 -13.22
C ALA A 419 -20.58 -18.82 -14.53
N LEU A 420 -19.44 -19.30 -15.03
CA LEU A 420 -18.93 -18.90 -16.34
C LEU A 420 -19.84 -19.34 -17.48
N GLU A 421 -20.31 -20.60 -17.48
CA GLU A 421 -21.18 -21.15 -18.53
C GLU A 421 -22.50 -20.38 -18.68
N ILE A 422 -23.08 -19.91 -17.56
CA ILE A 422 -24.32 -19.12 -17.58
C ILE A 422 -24.07 -17.61 -17.77
N GLY A 423 -22.81 -17.17 -17.83
CA GLY A 423 -22.44 -15.76 -18.03
C GLY A 423 -22.63 -14.87 -16.80
N LEU A 424 -22.51 -15.43 -15.59
CA LEU A 424 -22.58 -14.67 -14.34
C LEU A 424 -21.34 -13.76 -14.20
N SER A 425 -21.56 -12.48 -13.88
CA SER A 425 -20.45 -11.52 -13.78
C SER A 425 -19.76 -11.52 -12.42
N HIS A 426 -20.49 -11.74 -11.33
CA HIS A 426 -19.95 -11.74 -9.96
C HIS A 426 -20.44 -12.95 -9.15
N LEU A 427 -19.49 -13.64 -8.52
CA LEU A 427 -19.73 -14.71 -7.57
C LEU A 427 -18.96 -14.43 -6.29
N THR A 428 -19.64 -14.29 -5.16
CA THR A 428 -19.00 -14.10 -3.84
C THR A 428 -19.24 -15.31 -2.96
N VAL A 429 -18.19 -15.89 -2.36
CA VAL A 429 -18.32 -17.15 -1.59
C VAL A 429 -17.75 -17.02 -0.18
N TYR A 430 -18.51 -17.53 0.79
CA TYR A 430 -18.12 -17.46 2.20
C TYR A 430 -17.22 -18.64 2.60
N MET A 431 -15.91 -18.48 2.48
CA MET A 431 -14.93 -19.56 2.71
C MET A 431 -14.54 -19.71 4.17
N PHE A 432 -14.20 -18.60 4.85
CA PHE A 432 -13.78 -18.62 6.25
C PHE A 432 -14.26 -17.37 6.97
N SER A 433 -15.00 -17.57 8.06
CA SER A 433 -15.68 -16.53 8.83
C SER A 433 -14.85 -16.11 10.05
N THR A 434 -14.91 -14.83 10.44
CA THR A 434 -14.32 -14.36 11.70
C THR A 434 -14.87 -15.09 12.94
N GLU A 435 -16.08 -15.62 12.87
CA GLU A 435 -16.70 -16.40 13.92
C GLU A 435 -16.09 -17.81 14.03
N ASN A 436 -15.38 -18.29 13.00
CA ASN A 436 -14.71 -19.59 13.04
C ASN A 436 -13.54 -19.64 14.04
N TRP A 437 -12.98 -18.49 14.42
CA TRP A 437 -11.99 -18.41 15.50
C TRP A 437 -12.54 -18.84 16.87
N LYS A 438 -13.87 -18.88 17.05
CA LYS A 438 -14.53 -19.31 18.29
C LYS A 438 -14.72 -20.83 18.37
N ARG A 439 -14.31 -21.59 17.36
CA ARG A 439 -14.40 -23.05 17.36
C ARG A 439 -13.43 -23.65 18.38
N PRO A 440 -13.69 -24.89 18.86
CA PRO A 440 -12.74 -25.64 19.66
C PRO A 440 -11.34 -25.68 19.02
N ALA A 441 -10.29 -25.65 19.84
CA ALA A 441 -8.92 -25.45 19.38
C ALA A 441 -8.44 -26.55 18.41
N ASP A 442 -8.89 -27.79 18.61
CA ASP A 442 -8.63 -28.94 17.75
C ASP A 442 -9.29 -28.79 16.37
N GLU A 443 -10.56 -28.35 16.32
CA GLU A 443 -11.27 -28.07 15.07
C GLU A 443 -10.65 -26.86 14.35
N LEU A 444 -10.25 -25.83 15.09
CA LEU A 444 -9.56 -24.66 14.53
C LEU A 444 -8.21 -25.03 13.92
N GLN A 445 -7.39 -25.83 14.62
CA GLN A 445 -6.11 -26.32 14.09
C GLN A 445 -6.29 -27.19 12.84
N ALA A 446 -7.34 -28.03 12.79
CA ALA A 446 -7.66 -28.79 11.59
C ALA A 446 -8.04 -27.86 10.43
N LEU A 447 -8.91 -26.86 10.66
CA LEU A 447 -9.28 -25.88 9.64
C LEU A 447 -8.08 -25.09 9.12
N MET A 448 -7.18 -24.64 10.00
CA MET A 448 -5.98 -23.92 9.60
C MET A 448 -5.02 -24.74 8.74
N ARG A 449 -5.03 -26.07 8.85
CA ARG A 449 -4.26 -26.97 7.96
C ARG A 449 -4.93 -27.17 6.60
N GLU A 450 -6.26 -27.14 6.54
CA GLU A 450 -7.02 -27.41 5.31
C GLU A 450 -7.22 -26.17 4.43
N ILE A 451 -7.35 -24.98 5.02
CA ILE A 451 -7.58 -23.72 4.28
C ILE A 451 -6.52 -23.47 3.20
N PRO A 452 -5.20 -23.57 3.47
CA PRO A 452 -4.19 -23.39 2.43
C PRO A 452 -4.36 -24.36 1.26
N ALA A 453 -4.59 -25.64 1.54
CA ALA A 453 -4.75 -26.67 0.52
C ALA A 453 -6.05 -26.50 -0.30
N GLY A 454 -7.14 -26.08 0.35
CA GLY A 454 -8.41 -25.78 -0.31
C GLY A 454 -8.30 -24.57 -1.24
N LEU A 455 -7.69 -23.48 -0.77
CA LEU A 455 -7.46 -22.27 -1.56
C LEU A 455 -6.53 -22.54 -2.74
N ARG A 456 -5.45 -23.31 -2.53
CA ARG A 456 -4.54 -23.69 -3.61
C ARG A 456 -5.26 -24.49 -4.69
N ARG A 457 -6.07 -25.49 -4.30
CA ARG A 457 -6.88 -26.28 -5.23
C ARG A 457 -7.85 -25.42 -6.04
N LEU A 458 -8.57 -24.51 -5.37
CA LEU A 458 -9.47 -23.59 -6.05
C LEU A 458 -8.71 -22.72 -7.06
N TYR A 459 -7.59 -22.13 -6.62
CA TYR A 459 -6.79 -21.27 -7.49
C TYR A 459 -6.26 -22.04 -8.69
N ASP A 460 -5.65 -23.20 -8.48
CA ASP A 460 -5.13 -24.04 -9.57
C ASP A 460 -6.23 -24.51 -10.53
N GLY A 461 -7.42 -24.85 -10.01
CA GLY A 461 -8.59 -25.27 -10.81
C GLY A 461 -9.24 -24.13 -11.61
N THR A 462 -9.15 -22.89 -11.13
CA THR A 462 -9.72 -21.71 -11.81
C THR A 462 -8.69 -20.91 -12.60
N ARG A 463 -7.40 -21.21 -12.43
CA ARG A 463 -6.29 -20.58 -13.13
C ARG A 463 -6.37 -20.65 -14.66
N PRO A 464 -6.85 -21.71 -15.33
CA PRO A 464 -6.94 -21.69 -16.79
C PRO A 464 -8.15 -20.92 -17.33
N LEU A 465 -9.09 -20.52 -16.48
CA LEU A 465 -10.38 -19.92 -16.86
C LEU A 465 -10.34 -18.38 -16.84
N ASP A 466 -11.34 -17.74 -17.45
CA ASP A 466 -11.54 -16.27 -17.41
C ASP A 466 -12.14 -15.79 -16.07
N VAL A 467 -11.47 -16.10 -14.96
CA VAL A 467 -11.89 -15.76 -13.59
C VAL A 467 -10.93 -14.78 -12.92
N ARG A 468 -11.40 -13.56 -12.63
CA ARG A 468 -10.71 -12.56 -11.79
C ARG A 468 -11.00 -12.84 -10.32
N VAL A 469 -9.97 -13.16 -9.55
CA VAL A 469 -10.09 -13.42 -8.10
C VAL A 469 -9.93 -12.11 -7.33
N ARG A 470 -10.79 -11.88 -6.34
CA ARG A 470 -10.69 -10.81 -5.34
C ARG A 470 -10.75 -11.39 -3.94
N TRP A 471 -10.02 -10.81 -2.99
CA TRP A 471 -10.09 -11.20 -1.58
C TRP A 471 -10.87 -10.17 -0.77
N ALA A 472 -11.83 -10.63 0.03
CA ALA A 472 -12.49 -9.83 1.05
C ALA A 472 -12.25 -10.45 2.44
N GLY A 473 -11.69 -9.69 3.37
CA GLY A 473 -11.44 -10.13 4.74
C GLY A 473 -10.21 -9.46 5.36
N VAL A 474 -9.78 -9.99 6.51
CA VAL A 474 -8.66 -9.41 7.27
C VAL A 474 -7.44 -10.35 7.32
N PRO A 475 -6.21 -9.85 7.11
CA PRO A 475 -5.00 -10.68 7.17
C PRO A 475 -4.70 -11.19 8.57
N THR A 476 -5.12 -10.46 9.61
CA THR A 476 -4.74 -10.74 11.00
C THR A 476 -5.16 -12.14 11.43
N GLY A 477 -4.19 -12.93 11.86
CA GLY A 477 -4.38 -14.30 12.33
C GLY A 477 -4.33 -15.36 11.23
N LEU A 478 -4.38 -14.98 9.94
CA LEU A 478 -4.25 -15.94 8.85
C LEU A 478 -2.80 -16.42 8.70
N PRO A 479 -2.58 -17.70 8.35
CA PRO A 479 -1.29 -18.20 7.93
C PRO A 479 -0.67 -17.41 6.76
N PRO A 480 0.65 -17.17 6.73
CA PRO A 480 1.29 -16.40 5.66
C PRO A 480 1.08 -16.98 4.25
N ASP A 481 1.06 -18.30 4.11
CA ASP A 481 0.84 -19.01 2.84
C ASP A 481 -0.56 -18.79 2.26
N VAL A 482 -1.57 -18.63 3.12
CA VAL A 482 -2.94 -18.23 2.74
C VAL A 482 -2.94 -16.82 2.18
N ILE A 483 -2.28 -15.88 2.87
CA ILE A 483 -2.19 -14.48 2.43
C ILE A 483 -1.45 -14.39 1.09
N GLU A 484 -0.33 -15.11 0.96
CA GLU A 484 0.46 -15.17 -0.26
C GLU A 484 -0.36 -15.73 -1.43
N THR A 485 -1.08 -16.84 -1.23
CA THR A 485 -1.93 -17.45 -2.26
C THR A 485 -3.05 -16.51 -2.72
N LEU A 486 -3.72 -15.83 -1.78
CA LEU A 486 -4.78 -14.87 -2.10
C LEU A 486 -4.24 -13.65 -2.85
N THR A 487 -3.11 -13.08 -2.38
CA THR A 487 -2.47 -11.91 -3.01
C THR A 487 -1.98 -12.26 -4.42
N GLU A 488 -1.39 -13.44 -4.59
CA GLU A 488 -0.94 -13.93 -5.90
C GLU A 488 -2.11 -14.15 -6.85
N ALA A 489 -3.23 -14.71 -6.36
CA ALA A 489 -4.44 -14.88 -7.15
C ALA A 489 -5.00 -13.52 -7.62
N GLU A 490 -5.12 -12.52 -6.73
CA GLU A 490 -5.57 -11.18 -7.14
C GLU A 490 -4.64 -10.56 -8.19
N ARG A 491 -3.33 -10.66 -7.99
CA ARG A 491 -2.31 -10.08 -8.88
C ARG A 491 -2.31 -10.73 -10.27
N THR A 492 -2.36 -12.05 -10.34
CA THR A 492 -2.22 -12.80 -11.61
C THR A 492 -3.49 -12.80 -12.46
N THR A 493 -4.65 -12.59 -11.84
CA THR A 493 -5.96 -12.68 -12.48
C THR A 493 -6.61 -11.32 -12.74
N HIS A 494 -5.96 -10.21 -12.39
CA HIS A 494 -6.53 -8.85 -12.45
C HIS A 494 -7.03 -8.41 -13.84
N THR A 495 -6.48 -8.95 -14.92
CA THR A 495 -6.86 -8.64 -16.31
C THR A 495 -8.08 -9.40 -16.82
N ARG A 496 -8.56 -10.40 -16.07
CA ARG A 496 -9.69 -11.26 -16.46
C ARG A 496 -11.02 -10.53 -16.28
N SER A 497 -11.99 -10.89 -17.11
CA SER A 497 -13.26 -10.16 -17.19
C SER A 497 -14.51 -11.04 -17.23
N GLY A 498 -14.36 -12.35 -17.46
CA GLY A 498 -15.49 -13.29 -17.57
C GLY A 498 -16.30 -13.39 -16.27
N LEU A 499 -15.65 -13.76 -15.17
CA LEU A 499 -16.26 -13.85 -13.84
C LEU A 499 -15.36 -13.18 -12.80
N THR A 500 -15.91 -12.31 -11.95
CA THR A 500 -15.24 -11.87 -10.72
C THR A 500 -15.63 -12.80 -9.57
N LEU A 501 -14.67 -13.60 -9.09
CA LEU A 501 -14.80 -14.47 -7.93
C LEU A 501 -14.25 -13.76 -6.69
N THR A 502 -15.13 -13.32 -5.81
CA THR A 502 -14.73 -12.75 -4.51
C THR A 502 -14.71 -13.83 -3.44
N ALA A 503 -13.51 -14.13 -2.95
CA ALA A 503 -13.28 -15.08 -1.88
C ALA A 503 -13.31 -14.37 -0.52
N CYS A 504 -14.33 -14.66 0.30
CA CYS A 504 -14.43 -14.12 1.65
C CYS A 504 -13.70 -15.04 2.65
N VAL A 505 -12.44 -14.69 2.96
CA VAL A 505 -11.54 -15.45 3.85
C VAL A 505 -11.15 -14.58 5.04
N ASN A 506 -11.41 -15.10 6.24
CA ASN A 506 -11.36 -14.34 7.50
C ASN A 506 -12.25 -13.09 7.41
N TYR A 507 -13.46 -13.30 6.92
CA TYR A 507 -14.43 -12.26 6.65
C TYR A 507 -15.53 -12.24 7.72
N GLY A 508 -15.91 -11.03 8.12
CA GLY A 508 -17.12 -10.78 8.91
C GLY A 508 -17.67 -9.42 8.52
N GLY A 509 -18.93 -9.34 8.13
CA GLY A 509 -19.50 -8.11 7.59
C GLY A 509 -19.55 -6.94 8.57
N ARG A 510 -19.83 -7.22 9.85
CA ARG A 510 -19.66 -6.21 10.90
C ARG A 510 -18.21 -5.72 11.02
N ALA A 511 -17.23 -6.61 10.86
CA ALA A 511 -15.82 -6.22 10.89
C ALA A 511 -15.46 -5.38 9.66
N GLU A 512 -15.97 -5.72 8.48
CA GLU A 512 -15.83 -4.92 7.26
C GLU A 512 -16.41 -3.51 7.43
N ILE A 513 -17.67 -3.39 7.89
CA ILE A 513 -18.32 -2.09 8.12
C ILE A 513 -17.56 -1.28 9.18
N THR A 514 -17.10 -1.93 10.25
CA THR A 514 -16.31 -1.25 11.30
C THR A 514 -14.98 -0.75 10.75
N ALA A 515 -14.28 -1.57 9.94
CA ALA A 515 -13.03 -1.17 9.31
C ALA A 515 -13.25 -0.06 8.27
N ALA A 516 -14.34 -0.12 7.51
CA ALA A 516 -14.74 0.92 6.56
C ALA A 516 -15.05 2.24 7.27
N ALA A 517 -15.81 2.20 8.36
CA ALA A 517 -16.09 3.36 9.19
C ALA A 517 -14.81 3.92 9.84
N ALA A 518 -13.87 3.07 10.26
CA ALA A 518 -12.59 3.52 10.79
C ALA A 518 -11.75 4.25 9.72
N LYS A 519 -11.69 3.74 8.48
CA LYS A 519 -11.04 4.42 7.35
C LYS A 519 -11.73 5.75 7.01
N LEU A 520 -13.06 5.74 6.95
CA LEU A 520 -13.85 6.95 6.74
C LEU A 520 -13.56 8.00 7.81
N LEU A 521 -13.55 7.61 9.09
CA LEU A 521 -13.26 8.52 10.20
C LEU A 521 -11.82 9.03 10.15
N GLN A 522 -10.87 8.21 9.70
CA GLN A 522 -9.50 8.63 9.46
C GLN A 522 -9.45 9.75 8.41
N GLU A 523 -10.10 9.57 7.26
CA GLU A 523 -10.19 10.60 6.20
C GLU A 523 -11.04 11.82 6.60
N ALA A 524 -12.11 11.62 7.38
CA ALA A 524 -12.91 12.73 7.91
C ALA A 524 -12.11 13.54 8.95
N SER A 525 -11.25 12.89 9.74
CA SER A 525 -10.42 13.55 10.76
C SER A 525 -9.28 14.38 10.17
N THR A 526 -8.84 14.07 8.94
CA THR A 526 -7.91 14.89 8.15
C THR A 526 -8.63 16.00 7.34
N GLY A 527 -9.96 16.08 7.46
CA GLY A 527 -10.82 17.06 6.80
C GLY A 527 -11.11 16.78 5.32
N ASP A 528 -10.73 15.61 4.81
CA ASP A 528 -10.86 15.24 3.40
C ASP A 528 -12.31 14.88 3.00
N ILE A 529 -13.21 14.73 3.97
CA ILE A 529 -14.62 14.42 3.76
C ILE A 529 -15.48 15.33 4.62
N HIS A 530 -16.27 16.18 3.97
CA HIS A 530 -17.35 16.89 4.63
C HIS A 530 -18.46 15.89 5.03
N PRO A 531 -18.92 15.83 6.30
CA PRO A 531 -19.94 14.86 6.72
C PRO A 531 -21.23 14.91 5.89
N GLY A 532 -21.62 16.10 5.39
CA GLY A 532 -22.77 16.27 4.52
C GLY A 532 -22.60 15.74 3.09
N ALA A 533 -21.37 15.36 2.68
CA ALA A 533 -21.07 14.74 1.39
C ALA A 533 -21.03 13.19 1.46
N LEU A 534 -21.17 12.62 2.67
CA LEU A 534 -21.22 11.17 2.85
C LEU A 534 -22.57 10.61 2.40
N SER A 535 -22.52 9.75 1.39
CA SER A 535 -23.65 8.94 0.90
C SER A 535 -23.34 7.46 1.06
N GLU A 536 -24.35 6.60 0.90
CA GLU A 536 -24.16 5.14 0.83
C GLU A 536 -23.12 4.76 -0.25
N HIS A 537 -23.18 5.41 -1.41
CA HIS A 537 -22.21 5.21 -2.49
C HIS A 537 -20.80 5.69 -2.10
N ALA A 538 -20.68 6.80 -1.37
CA ALA A 538 -19.38 7.26 -0.87
C ALA A 538 -18.81 6.29 0.18
N PHE A 539 -19.66 5.70 1.02
CA PHE A 539 -19.27 4.74 2.04
C PHE A 539 -18.74 3.43 1.45
N SER A 540 -19.29 2.98 0.32
CA SER A 540 -18.89 1.70 -0.29
C SER A 540 -17.42 1.66 -0.71
N ARG A 541 -16.79 2.82 -0.94
CA ARG A 541 -15.36 2.95 -1.27
C ARG A 541 -14.42 2.46 -0.16
N TYR A 542 -14.92 2.37 1.08
CA TYR A 542 -14.12 1.98 2.24
C TYR A 542 -14.22 0.48 2.56
N LEU A 543 -15.16 -0.23 1.94
CA LEU A 543 -15.34 -1.68 2.07
C LEU A 543 -14.14 -2.45 1.49
N HIS A 544 -14.07 -3.77 1.70
CA HIS A 544 -12.90 -4.56 1.30
C HIS A 544 -12.70 -4.58 -0.23
N VAL A 545 -13.80 -4.67 -0.98
CA VAL A 545 -13.81 -4.68 -2.45
C VAL A 545 -14.76 -3.56 -2.91
N PRO A 546 -14.27 -2.32 -3.08
CA PRO A 546 -15.08 -1.15 -3.41
C PRO A 546 -15.94 -1.29 -4.67
N GLU A 547 -15.46 -2.04 -5.67
CA GLU A 547 -16.15 -2.23 -6.94
C GLU A 547 -17.19 -3.37 -6.92
N LEU A 548 -17.35 -4.08 -5.79
CA LEU A 548 -18.29 -5.19 -5.69
C LEU A 548 -19.73 -4.67 -5.75
N PRO A 549 -20.56 -5.10 -6.72
CA PRO A 549 -21.95 -4.64 -6.80
C PRO A 549 -22.80 -5.26 -5.69
N ASP A 550 -24.01 -4.72 -5.50
CA ASP A 550 -25.01 -5.33 -4.63
C ASP A 550 -25.28 -6.78 -5.04
N VAL A 551 -25.57 -7.62 -4.04
CA VAL A 551 -25.95 -9.02 -4.23
C VAL A 551 -27.40 -9.05 -4.70
N ASP A 552 -27.64 -9.62 -5.88
CA ASP A 552 -29.00 -9.83 -6.38
C ASP A 552 -29.62 -11.08 -5.73
N LEU A 553 -28.83 -12.16 -5.57
CA LEU A 553 -29.25 -13.45 -5.03
C LEU A 553 -28.25 -13.95 -3.97
N LEU A 554 -28.71 -14.12 -2.73
CA LEU A 554 -27.93 -14.71 -1.64
C LEU A 554 -28.41 -16.15 -1.38
N LEU A 555 -27.57 -17.10 -1.77
CA LEU A 555 -27.78 -18.52 -1.59
C LEU A 555 -27.16 -19.02 -0.28
N ARG A 556 -27.86 -19.96 0.36
CA ARG A 556 -27.31 -20.71 1.48
C ARG A 556 -27.66 -22.18 1.38
N THR A 557 -26.65 -23.04 1.48
CA THR A 557 -26.81 -24.49 1.51
C THR A 557 -27.01 -25.02 2.94
N GLY A 558 -27.41 -26.28 3.06
CA GLY A 558 -27.47 -27.02 4.31
C GLY A 558 -28.65 -26.69 5.24
N GLY A 559 -29.69 -26.01 4.76
CA GLY A 559 -31.00 -25.83 5.41
C GLY A 559 -31.10 -24.76 6.51
N ASP A 560 -29.98 -24.18 6.93
CA ASP A 560 -29.97 -23.16 7.99
C ASP A 560 -30.46 -21.79 7.45
N MET A 561 -31.51 -21.19 8.01
CA MET A 561 -32.05 -19.90 7.55
C MET A 561 -31.44 -18.69 8.30
N ARG A 562 -30.25 -18.25 7.89
CA ARG A 562 -29.61 -17.02 8.40
C ARG A 562 -28.55 -16.50 7.43
N THR A 563 -28.26 -15.20 7.46
CA THR A 563 -27.19 -14.58 6.65
C THR A 563 -25.80 -14.72 7.28
N SER A 564 -25.72 -15.09 8.57
CA SER A 564 -24.46 -15.41 9.24
C SER A 564 -23.37 -14.32 9.16
N ASN A 565 -23.74 -13.03 9.25
CA ASN A 565 -22.79 -11.90 9.15
C ASN A 565 -22.10 -11.80 7.78
N PHE A 566 -22.66 -12.42 6.73
CA PHE A 566 -22.13 -12.39 5.38
C PHE A 566 -22.73 -11.22 4.59
N LEU A 567 -21.85 -10.35 4.06
CA LEU A 567 -22.20 -9.21 3.18
C LEU A 567 -23.39 -8.35 3.65
N PRO A 568 -23.45 -7.91 4.93
CA PRO A 568 -24.60 -7.18 5.45
C PRO A 568 -24.79 -5.79 4.83
N TRP A 569 -23.80 -5.27 4.09
CA TRP A 569 -23.95 -4.05 3.30
C TRP A 569 -24.45 -4.36 1.88
N GLN A 570 -23.77 -5.29 1.20
CA GLN A 570 -24.01 -5.61 -0.21
C GLN A 570 -25.28 -6.45 -0.42
N ALA A 571 -25.75 -7.20 0.59
CA ALA A 571 -26.88 -8.12 0.48
C ALA A 571 -28.19 -7.57 1.09
N VAL A 572 -28.27 -6.28 1.42
CA VAL A 572 -29.46 -5.68 2.06
C VAL A 572 -30.74 -5.90 1.24
N TYR A 573 -30.64 -5.81 -0.08
CA TYR A 573 -31.76 -6.00 -1.01
C TYR A 573 -31.73 -7.36 -1.73
N ALA A 574 -30.84 -8.26 -1.32
CA ALA A 574 -30.69 -9.56 -1.97
C ALA A 574 -31.93 -10.42 -1.78
N GLU A 575 -32.30 -11.15 -2.83
CA GLU A 575 -33.23 -12.25 -2.67
C GLU A 575 -32.55 -13.40 -1.91
N LEU A 576 -33.18 -13.87 -0.84
CA LEU A 576 -32.67 -14.98 -0.03
C LEU A 576 -33.23 -16.30 -0.55
N MET A 577 -32.35 -17.26 -0.81
CA MET A 577 -32.74 -18.63 -1.12
C MET A 577 -31.93 -19.61 -0.29
N VAL A 578 -32.63 -20.42 0.49
CA VAL A 578 -32.04 -21.44 1.36
C VAL A 578 -32.37 -22.80 0.78
N LEU A 579 -31.35 -23.63 0.63
CA LEU A 579 -31.42 -24.94 0.04
C LEU A 579 -31.04 -25.99 1.07
N ASP A 580 -31.78 -27.10 1.11
CA ASP A 580 -31.51 -28.21 2.02
C ASP A 580 -30.25 -29.00 1.61
N THR A 581 -29.89 -28.95 0.32
CA THR A 581 -28.67 -29.56 -0.23
C THR A 581 -27.45 -29.07 0.55
N ARG A 582 -26.64 -29.99 1.06
CA ARG A 582 -25.39 -29.66 1.76
C ARG A 582 -24.33 -29.29 0.74
N TRP A 583 -23.43 -28.37 1.08
CA TRP A 583 -22.43 -27.86 0.14
C TRP A 583 -21.65 -28.93 -0.65
N PRO A 584 -21.16 -30.03 -0.06
CA PRO A 584 -20.43 -31.02 -0.85
C PRO A 584 -21.27 -31.82 -1.86
N ASP A 585 -22.60 -31.80 -1.74
CA ASP A 585 -23.52 -32.40 -2.72
C ASP A 585 -24.08 -31.34 -3.71
N PHE A 586 -23.70 -30.07 -3.57
CA PHE A 586 -24.15 -28.96 -4.42
C PHE A 586 -23.24 -28.85 -5.65
N ASP A 587 -23.83 -28.65 -6.83
CA ASP A 587 -23.10 -28.46 -8.08
C ASP A 587 -23.69 -27.33 -8.94
N ARG A 588 -23.12 -27.08 -10.12
CA ARG A 588 -23.57 -26.02 -11.02
C ARG A 588 -25.03 -26.11 -11.44
N ARG A 589 -25.62 -27.32 -11.47
CA ARG A 589 -27.03 -27.50 -11.84
C ARG A 589 -27.94 -26.92 -10.77
N ASP A 590 -27.52 -26.98 -9.51
CA ASP A 590 -28.24 -26.36 -8.42
C ASP A 590 -28.08 -24.84 -8.43
N LEU A 591 -26.89 -24.32 -8.78
CA LEU A 591 -26.70 -22.90 -9.06
C LEU A 591 -27.64 -22.42 -10.17
N TRP A 592 -27.69 -23.13 -11.30
CA TRP A 592 -28.56 -22.76 -12.43
C TRP A 592 -30.03 -22.78 -12.05
N LYS A 593 -30.51 -23.82 -11.36
CA LYS A 593 -31.90 -23.88 -10.87
C LYS A 593 -32.22 -22.72 -9.93
N ALA A 594 -31.28 -22.32 -9.06
CA ALA A 594 -31.47 -21.18 -8.18
C ALA A 594 -31.58 -19.87 -8.97
N ILE A 595 -30.75 -19.70 -10.01
CA ILE A 595 -30.82 -18.57 -10.93
C ILE A 595 -32.14 -18.59 -11.73
N GLU A 596 -32.59 -19.73 -12.24
CA GLU A 596 -33.88 -19.88 -12.92
C GLU A 596 -35.04 -19.46 -12.02
N GLN A 597 -35.04 -19.90 -10.77
CA GLN A 597 -36.06 -19.53 -9.79
C GLN A 597 -36.05 -18.03 -9.48
N TYR A 598 -34.87 -17.41 -9.37
CA TYR A 598 -34.75 -15.97 -9.23
C TYR A 598 -35.33 -15.24 -10.45
N THR A 599 -34.98 -15.70 -11.66
CA THR A 599 -35.44 -15.11 -12.93
C THR A 599 -36.94 -15.28 -13.15
N ALA A 600 -37.55 -16.37 -12.67
CA ALA A 600 -38.98 -16.63 -12.82
C ALA A 600 -39.87 -15.76 -11.90
N ARG A 601 -39.32 -15.06 -10.91
CA ARG A 601 -40.11 -14.27 -9.95
C ARG A 601 -40.52 -12.92 -10.54
N ASN A 602 -41.81 -12.59 -10.44
CA ASN A 602 -42.33 -11.27 -10.80
C ASN A 602 -41.79 -10.21 -9.82
N ARG A 603 -40.91 -9.33 -10.30
CA ARG A 603 -40.35 -8.23 -9.51
C ARG A 603 -41.47 -7.28 -9.07
N ARG A 604 -41.65 -7.10 -7.76
CA ARG A 604 -42.63 -6.15 -7.22
C ARG A 604 -42.17 -4.71 -7.51
N TYR A 605 -43.13 -3.87 -7.89
CA TYR A 605 -42.95 -2.43 -8.17
C TYR A 605 -42.24 -1.75 -6.99
N GLY A 606 -41.03 -1.24 -7.22
CA GLY A 606 -40.11 -0.73 -6.19
C GLY A 606 -38.64 -0.95 -6.58
N SER A 607 -38.36 -1.97 -7.39
CA SER A 607 -37.11 -2.11 -8.15
C SER A 607 -37.21 -1.29 -9.44
N VAL A 608 -36.42 -0.22 -9.56
CA VAL A 608 -36.43 0.65 -10.75
C VAL A 608 -36.04 -0.19 -11.99
N PRO A 609 -36.77 -0.10 -13.12
CA PRO A 609 -36.35 -0.73 -14.37
C PRO A 609 -34.96 -0.21 -14.77
N ARG A 610 -33.97 -1.11 -14.88
CA ARG A 610 -32.61 -0.74 -15.30
C ARG A 610 -32.63 -0.39 -16.79
N LEU A 611 -32.29 0.85 -17.13
CA LEU A 611 -31.96 1.23 -18.50
C LEU A 611 -30.65 0.52 -18.91
N PRO A 612 -30.54 0.01 -20.15
CA PRO A 612 -29.32 -0.66 -20.61
C PRO A 612 -28.17 0.34 -20.73
N HIS A 613 -27.05 0.06 -20.05
CA HIS A 613 -25.79 0.74 -20.33
C HIS A 613 -25.19 0.19 -21.64
N PRO A 614 -24.76 1.04 -22.58
CA PRO A 614 -24.12 0.57 -23.80
C PRO A 614 -22.79 -0.10 -23.46
N ARG A 615 -22.53 -1.26 -24.06
CA ARG A 615 -21.19 -1.88 -24.05
C ARG A 615 -20.18 -0.85 -24.58
N PRO A 616 -18.98 -0.71 -23.99
CA PRO A 616 -17.94 0.13 -24.56
C PRO A 616 -17.62 -0.41 -25.96
N ALA A 617 -17.77 0.46 -26.97
CA ALA A 617 -17.43 0.11 -28.34
C ALA A 617 -15.91 -0.13 -28.45
N PRO A 618 -15.46 -1.10 -29.28
CA PRO A 618 -14.04 -1.27 -29.54
C PRO A 618 -13.47 0.01 -30.16
N VAL A 619 -12.35 0.47 -29.61
CA VAL A 619 -11.61 1.65 -30.09
C VAL A 619 -11.20 1.43 -31.55
N PRO A 620 -11.56 2.31 -32.49
CA PRO A 620 -11.15 2.16 -33.88
C PRO A 620 -9.66 2.44 -34.04
N ASP A 621 -8.99 1.57 -34.80
CA ASP A 621 -7.56 1.63 -35.10
C ASP A 621 -7.26 2.85 -35.99
N HIS A 622 -6.72 3.92 -35.40
CA HIS A 622 -6.27 5.10 -36.13
C HIS A 622 -4.89 4.86 -36.77
N ARG A 623 -4.82 3.94 -37.72
CA ARG A 623 -3.73 3.85 -38.70
C ARG A 623 -4.30 3.46 -40.04
N HIS A 624 -4.75 4.46 -40.81
CA HIS A 624 -4.72 4.58 -42.28
C HIS A 624 -5.94 5.40 -42.74
N ASN A 625 -5.75 6.72 -42.90
CA ASN A 625 -6.32 7.52 -44.00
C ASN A 625 -5.97 9.00 -43.81
N ALA A 626 -4.74 9.34 -44.20
CA ALA A 626 -4.37 10.70 -44.56
C ALA A 626 -4.21 10.74 -46.08
N ALA A 627 -5.34 10.72 -46.80
CA ALA A 627 -5.41 11.16 -48.19
C ALA A 627 -6.88 11.43 -48.54
N ALA A 628 -7.10 12.57 -49.23
CA ALA A 628 -8.36 13.07 -49.78
C ALA A 628 -9.27 13.85 -48.82
N ALA A 629 -9.16 15.19 -48.87
CA ALA A 629 -10.28 16.09 -49.24
C ALA A 629 -9.88 17.56 -48.99
N SER A 630 -9.07 18.10 -49.89
CA SER A 630 -9.14 19.52 -50.27
C SER A 630 -10.41 19.70 -51.10
N GLY A 631 -11.33 20.57 -50.69
CA GLY A 631 -12.49 20.88 -51.53
C GLY A 631 -13.63 21.65 -50.85
N THR A 632 -13.66 22.95 -51.12
CA THR A 632 -14.86 23.80 -51.30
C THR A 632 -15.77 24.07 -50.10
N LEU A 633 -15.57 25.24 -49.50
CA LEU A 633 -16.62 26.05 -48.90
C LEU A 633 -17.46 26.71 -50.01
N ARG A 634 -18.79 26.48 -50.00
CA ARG A 634 -19.80 27.38 -50.57
C ARG A 634 -21.09 27.30 -49.76
N GLU A 635 -21.41 28.46 -49.20
CA GLU A 635 -22.72 29.08 -48.90
C GLU A 635 -23.99 28.22 -48.74
N GLY A 636 -24.72 28.56 -47.67
CA GLY A 636 -26.10 28.19 -47.38
C GLY A 636 -26.50 28.72 -46.01
#